data_AF-A0AAV9QHW2-F1
#
_entry.id   AF-A0AAV9QHW2-F1
#
_cell.length_a   1.000
_cell.length_b   1.000
_cell.length_c   1.000
_cell.angle_alpha   90.00
_cell.angle_beta   90.00
_cell.angle_gamma   90.00
#
_symmetry.space_group_name_H-M   'P 1'
#
loop_
_entity.id
_entity.type
_entity.pdbx_description
1 polymer ?
#
loop_
_entity_poly.entity_id
_entity_poly.type
_entity_poly.pdbx_seq_one_letter_code
_entity_poly.pdbx_strand_id
1 'polypeptide(L)'
;MVVFLSRHHFNAFSRGSLPVLATSSSMRPSYRALAAPATQPFRPGQRTQAFALLPPIPLYRRLLRIHRKKLGPEERIFGDTYLKAEFRRHRDIENPLHIVGFLTEWQNYGQQLEGEGWKEQRIDPALVDKMSDQQIGQMYELMQAIQKTGRDMVDEEEEGRILEAIEEASTGGKKS
;
A
#
# COMPACT_ATOMS: atom_id res chain seq x y z
N MET A 1 -3.93 10.48 6.97
CA MET A 1 -2.58 11.02 6.67
C MET A 1 -1.75 9.84 6.22
N VAL A 2 -1.50 9.55 4.95
CA VAL A 2 -1.11 10.40 3.82
C VAL A 2 -1.74 9.77 2.58
N VAL A 3 -2.52 10.54 1.84
CA VAL A 3 -3.02 10.18 0.51
C VAL A 3 -2.56 11.30 -0.39
N PHE A 4 -1.56 11.08 -1.25
CA PHE A 4 -1.33 11.85 -2.48
C PHE A 4 -0.15 11.24 -3.27
N LEU A 5 -0.29 11.33 -4.61
CA LEU A 5 0.59 10.91 -5.73
C LEU A 5 0.41 9.48 -6.28
N SER A 6 0.48 9.25 -7.59
CA SER A 6 0.20 10.07 -8.76
C SER A 6 0.02 9.09 -9.92
N ARG A 7 -0.75 9.51 -10.90
CA ARG A 7 -1.15 8.80 -12.11
C ARG A 7 -0.09 9.06 -13.18
N HIS A 8 0.56 8.00 -13.69
CA HIS A 8 1.12 8.00 -15.05
C HIS A 8 0.84 6.66 -15.73
N HIS A 9 0.19 6.75 -16.90
CA HIS A 9 -0.07 5.66 -17.81
C HIS A 9 1.23 5.09 -18.38
N PHE A 10 1.33 3.75 -18.48
CA PHE A 10 2.02 3.13 -19.61
C PHE A 10 1.33 1.82 -19.95
N ASN A 11 0.84 1.72 -21.19
CA ASN A 11 0.15 0.56 -21.75
C ASN A 11 0.97 0.03 -22.93
N ALA A 12 0.88 -1.29 -23.11
CA ALA A 12 1.20 -2.10 -24.28
C ALA A 12 2.67 -2.40 -24.63
N PHE A 13 3.04 -3.68 -24.56
CA PHE A 13 3.24 -4.47 -25.79
C PHE A 13 3.08 -5.98 -25.54
N SER A 14 2.52 -6.65 -26.55
CA SER A 14 2.09 -8.04 -26.62
C SER A 14 3.03 -8.87 -27.50
N ARG A 15 3.00 -10.20 -27.33
CA ARG A 15 3.45 -11.35 -28.19
C ARG A 15 4.27 -12.32 -27.33
N GLY A 16 4.08 -13.64 -27.30
CA GLY A 16 3.26 -14.58 -28.06
C GLY A 16 3.94 -15.97 -28.00
N SER A 17 3.13 -17.03 -27.95
CA SER A 17 3.39 -18.42 -28.38
C SER A 17 4.28 -19.37 -27.54
N LEU A 18 3.69 -20.56 -27.30
CA LEU A 18 4.11 -21.79 -26.62
C LEU A 18 4.94 -22.73 -27.57
N PRO A 19 5.10 -24.06 -27.29
CA PRO A 19 5.72 -24.80 -26.17
C PRO A 19 6.73 -25.88 -26.67
N VAL A 20 7.52 -26.53 -25.79
CA VAL A 20 8.08 -27.87 -26.07
C VAL A 20 8.08 -28.76 -24.82
N LEU A 21 7.62 -29.99 -25.03
CA LEU A 21 7.46 -31.11 -24.09
C LEU A 21 8.81 -31.74 -23.71
N ALA A 22 8.93 -32.19 -22.46
CA ALA A 22 9.79 -33.32 -22.12
C ALA A 22 9.17 -34.11 -20.96
N THR A 23 8.89 -35.37 -21.29
CA THR A 23 8.35 -36.43 -20.45
C THR A 23 9.36 -36.88 -19.39
N SER A 24 8.90 -37.14 -18.16
CA SER A 24 9.39 -38.31 -17.40
C SER A 24 8.39 -38.70 -16.33
N SER A 25 7.94 -39.95 -16.45
CA SER A 25 7.00 -40.63 -15.57
C SER A 25 7.74 -41.13 -14.33
N SER A 26 7.24 -40.80 -13.13
CA SER A 26 7.59 -41.53 -11.92
C SER A 26 6.30 -41.85 -11.17
N MET A 27 5.92 -43.13 -11.23
CA MET A 27 4.88 -43.74 -10.41
C MET A 27 5.21 -43.56 -8.93
N ARG A 28 4.26 -43.03 -8.16
CA ARG A 28 4.26 -43.10 -6.69
C ARG A 28 2.92 -43.64 -6.20
N PRO A 29 2.90 -44.45 -5.13
CA PRO A 29 1.78 -45.35 -4.82
C PRO A 29 0.56 -44.60 -4.28
N SER A 30 -0.61 -44.89 -4.84
CA SER A 30 -1.91 -44.42 -4.36
C SER A 30 -2.33 -45.24 -3.14
N TYR A 31 -2.34 -44.65 -1.94
CA TYR A 31 -3.09 -45.22 -0.82
C TYR A 31 -4.57 -44.88 -1.04
N ARG A 32 -5.37 -45.92 -1.23
CA ARG A 32 -6.83 -45.84 -1.38
C ARG A 32 -7.42 -45.61 0.01
N ALA A 33 -7.69 -44.36 0.39
CA ALA A 33 -8.42 -44.05 1.62
C ALA A 33 -9.92 -44.34 1.41
N LEU A 34 -10.48 -45.16 2.29
CA LEU A 34 -11.88 -45.58 2.30
C LEU A 34 -12.80 -44.39 2.62
N ALA A 35 -13.96 -44.35 1.96
CA ALA A 35 -14.97 -43.30 2.07
C ALA A 35 -15.52 -43.19 3.50
N ALA A 36 -15.62 -41.95 4.01
CA ALA A 36 -16.36 -41.62 5.23
C ALA A 36 -17.76 -41.08 4.86
N PRO A 37 -18.82 -41.41 5.61
CA PRO A 37 -20.16 -40.91 5.35
C PRO A 37 -20.23 -39.40 5.61
N ALA A 38 -20.60 -38.63 4.57
CA ALA A 38 -20.82 -37.19 4.64
C ALA A 38 -22.18 -36.90 5.31
N THR A 39 -22.24 -36.93 6.64
CA THR A 39 -23.27 -36.18 7.35
C THR A 39 -22.94 -34.71 7.16
N GLN A 40 -23.61 -34.02 6.23
CA GLN A 40 -23.55 -32.56 6.14
C GLN A 40 -24.24 -31.97 7.38
N PRO A 41 -23.53 -31.31 8.31
CA PRO A 41 -24.23 -30.51 9.31
C PRO A 41 -24.83 -29.29 8.60
N PHE A 42 -26.12 -29.09 8.87
CA PHE A 42 -26.90 -27.87 8.70
C PHE A 42 -26.03 -26.60 8.66
N ARG A 43 -26.14 -25.81 7.57
CA ARG A 43 -25.49 -24.49 7.42
C ARG A 43 -26.53 -23.37 7.60
N PRO A 44 -26.82 -22.93 8.83
CA PRO A 44 -27.63 -21.74 9.03
C PRO A 44 -26.75 -20.50 8.84
N GLY A 45 -27.11 -19.70 7.84
CA GLY A 45 -26.71 -18.30 7.72
C GLY A 45 -25.27 -18.10 7.25
N GLN A 46 -25.12 -17.48 6.07
CA GLN A 46 -23.96 -16.65 5.79
C GLN A 46 -23.84 -15.63 6.93
N ARG A 47 -23.08 -15.98 7.98
CA ARG A 47 -22.47 -14.96 8.83
C ARG A 47 -21.65 -14.12 7.87
N THR A 48 -22.03 -12.86 7.69
CA THR A 48 -21.09 -11.83 7.27
C THR A 48 -19.79 -12.15 7.98
N GLN A 49 -18.70 -12.36 7.23
CA GLN A 49 -17.43 -12.71 7.84
C GLN A 49 -16.98 -11.49 8.66
N ALA A 50 -17.45 -11.40 9.90
CA ALA A 50 -16.86 -10.56 10.91
C ALA A 50 -15.44 -11.09 11.02
N PHE A 51 -14.50 -10.43 10.34
CA PHE A 51 -13.11 -10.80 10.38
C PHE A 51 -12.71 -10.72 11.85
N ALA A 52 -12.57 -11.87 12.49
CA ALA A 52 -12.13 -11.96 13.87
C ALA A 52 -10.86 -11.11 14.00
N LEU A 53 -10.83 -10.24 15.01
CA LEU A 53 -9.69 -9.37 15.23
C LEU A 53 -8.41 -10.20 15.32
N LEU A 54 -7.43 -9.84 14.49
CA LEU A 54 -6.15 -10.52 14.51
C LEU A 54 -5.38 -10.17 15.79
N PRO A 55 -4.69 -11.13 16.43
CA PRO A 55 -3.80 -10.82 17.53
C PRO A 55 -2.67 -9.85 17.08
N PRO A 56 -2.04 -9.10 18.01
CA PRO A 56 -1.11 -8.03 17.66
C PRO A 56 0.05 -8.45 16.73
N ILE A 57 0.74 -9.55 17.05
CA ILE A 57 1.90 -10.01 16.26
C ILE A 57 1.50 -10.50 14.85
N PRO A 58 0.45 -11.34 14.68
CA PRO A 58 -0.12 -11.65 13.37
C PRO A 58 -0.50 -10.41 12.55
N LEU A 59 -1.18 -9.43 13.16
CA LEU A 59 -1.62 -8.20 12.49
C LEU A 59 -0.41 -7.38 12.01
N TYR A 60 0.55 -7.13 12.90
CA TYR A 60 1.79 -6.43 12.57
C TYR A 60 2.52 -7.04 11.37
N ARG A 61 2.70 -8.37 11.37
CA ARG A 61 3.34 -9.07 10.24
C ARG A 61 2.53 -9.00 8.95
N ARG A 62 1.19 -8.98 9.04
CA ARG A 62 0.30 -8.81 7.89
C ARG A 62 0.49 -7.42 7.28
N LEU A 63 0.47 -6.38 8.09
CA LEU A 63 0.64 -4.99 7.64
C LEU A 63 1.97 -4.78 6.90
N LEU A 64 3.08 -5.31 7.43
CA LEU A 64 4.37 -5.27 6.73
C LEU A 64 4.39 -6.05 5.40
N ARG A 65 3.52 -7.04 5.20
CA ARG A 65 3.35 -7.70 3.90
C ARG A 65 2.51 -6.84 2.95
N ILE A 66 1.48 -6.18 3.46
CA ILE A 66 0.64 -5.27 2.67
C ILE A 66 1.47 -4.09 2.18
N HIS A 67 2.25 -3.44 3.06
CA HIS A 67 3.14 -2.33 2.68
C HIS A 67 4.06 -2.72 1.52
N ARG A 68 4.69 -3.90 1.58
CA ARG A 68 5.55 -4.40 0.49
C ARG A 68 4.84 -4.61 -0.85
N LYS A 69 3.54 -4.85 -0.84
CA LYS A 69 2.73 -5.12 -2.05
C LYS A 69 2.05 -3.86 -2.59
N LYS A 70 1.72 -2.91 -1.72
CA LYS A 70 0.79 -1.80 -2.02
C LYS A 70 1.44 -0.42 -1.99
N LEU A 71 2.57 -0.26 -1.29
CA LEU A 71 3.27 1.01 -1.16
C LEU A 71 4.53 1.05 -2.04
N GLY A 72 4.84 2.24 -2.56
CA GLY A 72 6.12 2.53 -3.20
C GLY A 72 7.29 2.54 -2.20
N PRO A 73 8.55 2.61 -2.68
CA PRO A 73 9.73 2.53 -1.81
C PRO A 73 9.75 3.58 -0.69
N GLU A 74 9.48 4.84 -1.01
CA GLU A 74 9.50 5.95 -0.04
C GLU A 74 8.34 5.84 0.95
N GLU A 75 7.11 5.67 0.45
CA GLU A 75 5.90 5.46 1.25
C GLU A 75 6.09 4.32 2.26
N ARG A 76 6.76 3.24 1.85
CA ARG A 76 7.06 2.09 2.72
C ARG A 76 8.05 2.45 3.84
N ILE A 77 9.06 3.28 3.58
CA ILE A 77 10.01 3.71 4.62
C ILE A 77 9.26 4.47 5.72
N PHE A 78 8.41 5.43 5.34
CA PHE A 78 7.59 6.17 6.29
C PHE A 78 6.59 5.25 7.01
N GLY A 79 5.86 4.41 6.25
CA GLY A 79 4.85 3.50 6.79
C GLY A 79 5.41 2.45 7.75
N ASP A 80 6.50 1.77 7.40
CA ASP A 80 7.12 0.75 8.24
C ASP A 80 7.72 1.35 9.53
N THR A 81 8.30 2.55 9.43
CA THR A 81 8.86 3.26 10.59
C THR A 81 7.74 3.66 11.56
N TYR A 82 6.66 4.23 11.04
CA TYR A 82 5.51 4.61 11.85
C TYR A 82 4.82 3.39 12.49
N LEU A 83 4.57 2.34 11.71
CA LEU A 83 3.96 1.10 12.19
C LEU A 83 4.76 0.47 13.35
N LYS A 84 6.08 0.39 13.20
CA LYS A 84 6.97 -0.11 14.27
C LYS A 84 6.88 0.74 15.53
N ALA A 85 6.89 2.06 15.39
CA ALA A 85 6.81 2.96 16.53
C ALA A 85 5.47 2.81 17.26
N GLU A 86 4.36 2.72 16.53
CA GLU A 86 3.02 2.58 17.10
C GLU A 86 2.83 1.27 17.86
N PHE A 87 3.19 0.14 17.25
CA PHE A 87 3.10 -1.16 17.93
C PHE A 87 4.03 -1.24 19.16
N ARG A 88 5.17 -0.56 19.12
CA ARG A 88 6.06 -0.46 20.29
C ARG A 88 5.45 0.41 21.39
N ARG A 89 4.84 1.55 21.04
CA ARG A 89 4.14 2.44 21.99
C ARG A 89 2.97 1.74 22.68
N HIS A 90 2.31 0.81 21.99
CA HIS A 90 1.10 0.13 22.47
C HIS A 90 1.37 -1.27 23.07
N ARG A 91 2.63 -1.67 23.25
CA ARG A 91 2.99 -3.04 23.70
C ARG A 91 2.57 -3.34 25.15
N ASP A 92 2.54 -2.31 26.00
CA ASP A 92 2.32 -2.42 27.45
C ASP A 92 0.91 -1.98 27.86
N ILE A 93 -0.03 -1.90 26.91
CA ILE A 93 -1.43 -1.55 27.19
C ILE A 93 -2.16 -2.75 27.76
N GLU A 94 -2.75 -2.58 28.93
CA GLU A 94 -3.49 -3.63 29.63
C GLU A 94 -5.01 -3.52 29.48
N ASN A 95 -5.53 -2.30 29.24
CA ASN A 95 -6.97 -2.08 29.11
C ASN A 95 -7.51 -2.81 27.86
N PRO A 96 -8.40 -3.82 28.01
CA PRO A 96 -8.88 -4.61 26.88
C PRO A 96 -9.59 -3.78 25.81
N LEU A 97 -10.32 -2.72 26.20
CA LEU A 97 -11.02 -1.87 25.23
C LEU A 97 -10.03 -1.09 24.36
N HIS A 98 -8.93 -0.63 24.93
CA HIS A 98 -7.89 0.08 24.17
C HIS A 98 -7.16 -0.88 23.21
N ILE A 99 -6.89 -2.11 23.65
CA ILE A 99 -6.30 -3.14 22.78
C ILE A 99 -7.24 -3.44 21.61
N VAL A 100 -8.53 -3.65 21.88
CA VAL A 100 -9.54 -3.92 20.84
C VAL A 100 -9.64 -2.75 19.86
N GLY A 101 -9.71 -1.51 20.36
CA GLY A 101 -9.73 -0.31 19.52
C GLY A 101 -8.50 -0.23 18.62
N PHE A 102 -7.30 -0.39 19.20
CA PHE A 102 -6.05 -0.38 18.45
C PHE A 102 -6.03 -1.43 17.34
N LEU A 103 -6.37 -2.69 17.65
CA LEU A 103 -6.38 -3.78 16.65
C LEU A 103 -7.43 -3.55 15.56
N THR A 104 -8.59 -2.98 15.91
CA THR A 104 -9.65 -2.67 14.95
C THR A 104 -9.19 -1.63 13.95
N GLU A 105 -8.60 -0.53 14.42
CA GLU A 105 -8.09 0.55 13.56
C GLU A 105 -7.02 0.03 12.59
N TRP A 106 -6.04 -0.72 13.09
CA TRP A 106 -4.97 -1.27 12.26
C TRP A 106 -5.46 -2.33 11.27
N GLN A 107 -6.47 -3.11 11.64
CA GLN A 107 -7.08 -4.07 10.73
C GLN A 107 -7.88 -3.36 9.63
N ASN A 108 -8.62 -2.30 9.97
CA ASN A 108 -9.33 -1.47 9.00
C ASN A 108 -8.37 -0.76 8.04
N TYR A 109 -7.27 -0.19 8.54
CA TYR A 109 -6.20 0.39 7.71
C TYR A 109 -5.65 -0.63 6.72
N GLY A 110 -5.33 -1.84 7.18
CA GLY A 110 -4.86 -2.91 6.30
C GLY A 110 -5.85 -3.26 5.20
N GLN A 111 -7.15 -3.32 5.51
CA GLN A 111 -8.21 -3.58 4.53
C GLN A 111 -8.34 -2.47 3.50
N GLN A 112 -8.30 -1.21 3.93
CA GLN A 112 -8.34 -0.05 3.03
C GLN A 112 -7.16 -0.09 2.06
N LEU A 113 -5.96 -0.37 2.58
CA LEU A 113 -4.75 -0.46 1.77
C LEU A 113 -4.74 -1.66 0.80
N GLU A 114 -5.44 -2.75 1.15
CA GLU A 114 -5.64 -3.89 0.27
C GLU A 114 -6.62 -3.60 -0.89
N GLY A 115 -7.53 -2.63 -0.73
CA GLY A 115 -8.44 -2.16 -1.77
C GLY A 115 -7.76 -1.41 -2.93
N GLU A 116 -8.54 -1.03 -3.95
CA GLU A 116 -8.04 -0.36 -5.16
C GLU A 116 -8.29 1.16 -5.21
N GLY A 117 -8.81 1.77 -4.14
CA GLY A 117 -9.20 3.20 -4.14
C GLY A 117 -8.61 4.05 -3.01
N TRP A 118 -7.65 3.52 -2.26
CA TRP A 118 -7.11 4.23 -1.07
C TRP A 118 -6.29 5.47 -1.46
N LYS A 119 -5.72 5.50 -2.68
CA LYS A 119 -4.94 6.63 -3.19
C LYS A 119 -5.81 7.80 -3.65
N GLU A 120 -7.07 7.54 -3.95
CA GLU A 120 -8.04 8.55 -4.37
C GLU A 120 -8.91 9.05 -3.20
N GLN A 121 -8.72 8.49 -2.00
CA GLN A 121 -9.54 8.79 -0.85
C GLN A 121 -9.25 10.19 -0.31
N ARG A 122 -10.30 11.02 -0.25
CA ARG A 122 -10.23 12.36 0.34
C ARG A 122 -10.52 12.31 1.84
N ILE A 123 -9.99 13.31 2.55
CA ILE A 123 -10.35 13.53 3.95
C ILE A 123 -11.86 13.81 4.00
N ASP A 124 -12.56 13.11 4.89
CA ASP A 124 -13.98 13.31 5.15
C ASP A 124 -14.20 14.76 5.66
N PRO A 125 -15.04 15.57 4.99
CA PRO A 125 -15.36 16.92 5.45
C PRO A 125 -15.84 16.96 6.91
N ALA A 126 -16.61 15.95 7.34
CA ALA A 126 -17.11 15.89 8.71
C ALA A 126 -16.01 15.64 9.75
N LEU A 127 -14.85 15.13 9.34
CA LEU A 127 -13.67 15.02 10.19
C LEU A 127 -12.97 16.37 10.31
N VAL A 128 -12.88 17.14 9.21
CA VAL A 128 -12.27 18.48 9.19
C VAL A 128 -13.03 19.43 10.12
N ASP A 129 -14.36 19.37 10.12
CA ASP A 129 -15.21 20.19 11.00
C ASP A 129 -14.98 19.93 12.50
N LYS A 130 -14.39 18.78 12.84
CA LYS A 130 -14.07 18.39 14.23
C LYS A 130 -12.63 18.68 14.62
N MET A 131 -11.78 19.12 13.69
CA MET A 131 -10.39 19.46 13.97
C MET A 131 -10.30 20.82 14.66
N SER A 132 -9.31 20.99 15.54
CA SER A 132 -9.03 22.31 16.12
C SER A 132 -8.39 23.24 15.10
N ASP A 133 -8.51 24.55 15.30
CA ASP A 133 -7.86 25.57 14.45
C ASP A 133 -6.36 25.33 14.32
N GLN A 134 -5.70 24.88 15.39
CA GLN A 134 -4.29 24.54 15.37
C GLN A 134 -4.00 23.34 14.45
N GLN A 135 -4.83 22.28 14.50
CA GLN A 135 -4.66 21.11 13.64
C GLN A 135 -4.89 21.46 12.16
N ILE A 136 -5.86 22.34 11.89
CA ILE A 136 -6.14 22.86 10.55
C ILE A 136 -4.94 23.69 10.05
N GLY A 137 -4.39 24.56 10.91
CA GLY A 137 -3.19 25.35 10.59
C GLY A 137 -1.99 24.48 10.24
N GLN A 138 -1.68 23.47 11.07
CA GLN A 138 -0.59 22.53 10.81
C GLN A 138 -0.77 21.76 9.49
N MET A 139 -2.00 21.37 9.17
CA MET A 139 -2.29 20.69 7.92
C MET A 139 -2.11 21.60 6.71
N TYR A 140 -2.50 22.87 6.83
CA TYR A 140 -2.28 23.87 5.78
C TYR A 140 -0.78 24.12 5.54
N GLU A 141 0.01 24.30 6.60
CA GLU A 141 1.47 24.44 6.49
C GLU A 141 2.13 23.25 5.77
N LEU A 142 1.72 22.04 6.13
CA LEU A 142 2.21 20.81 5.47
C LEU A 142 1.82 20.78 3.99
N MET A 143 0.58 21.16 3.65
CA MET A 143 0.13 21.23 2.26
C MET A 143 1.00 22.19 1.44
N GLN A 144 1.27 23.38 1.99
CA GLN A 144 2.10 24.39 1.33
C GLN A 144 3.54 23.90 1.15
N ALA A 145 4.11 23.22 2.15
CA ALA A 145 5.45 22.63 2.05
C ALA A 145 5.53 21.59 0.94
N ILE A 146 4.54 20.68 0.84
CA ILE A 146 4.49 19.66 -0.21
C ILE A 146 4.37 20.30 -1.61
N GLN A 147 3.50 21.30 -1.77
CA GLN A 147 3.33 22.00 -3.05
C GLN A 147 4.61 22.74 -3.47
N LYS A 148 5.29 23.38 -2.52
CA LYS A 148 6.55 24.06 -2.78
C LYS A 148 7.61 23.07 -3.27
N THR A 149 7.83 21.97 -2.57
CA THR A 149 8.77 20.92 -2.99
C THR A 149 8.44 20.40 -4.39
N GLY A 150 7.16 20.17 -4.69
CA GLY A 150 6.75 19.71 -6.03
C GLY A 150 7.03 20.74 -7.13
N ARG A 151 6.91 22.04 -6.83
CA ARG A 151 7.25 23.11 -7.77
C ARG A 151 8.75 23.19 -8.01
N ASP A 152 9.54 23.18 -6.93
CA ASP A 152 10.99 23.28 -6.99
C ASP A 152 11.59 22.13 -7.84
N MET A 153 11.02 20.91 -7.77
CA MET A 153 11.41 19.78 -8.63
C MET A 153 11.14 19.99 -10.13
N VAL A 154 10.03 20.65 -10.48
CA VAL A 154 9.70 20.94 -11.89
C VAL A 154 10.63 21.99 -12.47
N ASP A 155 10.94 23.02 -11.67
CA ASP A 155 11.84 24.09 -12.05
C ASP A 155 13.27 23.53 -12.32
N GLU A 156 13.78 22.62 -11.47
CA GLU A 156 15.08 21.93 -11.68
C GLU A 156 15.11 21.05 -12.96
N GLU A 157 14.03 20.33 -13.27
CA GLU A 157 13.94 19.54 -14.50
C GLU A 157 13.92 20.40 -15.77
N GLU A 158 13.24 21.54 -15.74
CA GLU A 158 13.17 22.47 -16.87
C GLU A 158 14.53 23.14 -17.11
N GLU A 159 15.22 23.57 -16.04
CA GLU A 159 16.59 24.09 -16.12
C GLU A 159 17.55 23.06 -16.72
N GLY A 160 17.48 21.79 -16.28
CA GLY A 160 18.32 20.72 -16.82
C GLY A 160 18.13 20.51 -18.34
N ARG A 161 16.88 20.51 -18.81
CA ARG A 161 16.56 20.39 -20.25
C ARG A 161 17.06 21.58 -21.06
N ILE A 162 16.96 22.79 -20.49
CA ILE A 162 17.45 24.01 -21.14
C ILE A 162 18.98 23.97 -21.26
N LEU A 163 19.68 23.55 -20.22
CA LEU A 163 21.14 23.41 -20.24
C LEU A 163 21.63 22.37 -21.26
N GLU A 164 20.96 21.22 -21.33
CA GLU A 164 21.27 20.16 -22.32
C GLU A 164 21.08 20.67 -23.75
N ALA A 165 19.97 21.37 -24.02
CA ALA A 165 19.70 21.96 -25.33
C ALA A 165 20.74 23.03 -25.72
N ILE A 166 21.23 23.81 -24.74
CA ILE A 166 22.31 24.79 -24.95
C ILE A 166 23.64 24.08 -25.26
N GLU A 167 23.95 22.99 -24.57
CA GLU A 167 25.17 22.19 -24.80
C GLU A 167 25.15 21.50 -26.18
N GLU A 168 24.01 20.95 -26.60
CA GLU A 168 23.82 20.34 -27.92
C GLU A 168 23.96 21.38 -29.04
N ALA A 169 23.36 22.57 -28.87
CA ALA A 169 23.48 23.68 -29.81
C ALA A 169 24.93 24.22 -29.90
N SER A 170 25.68 24.18 -28.80
CA SER A 170 27.08 24.62 -28.75
C SER A 170 28.05 23.62 -29.41
N THR A 171 27.79 22.32 -29.28
CA THR A 171 28.68 21.25 -29.79
C THR A 171 28.47 20.94 -31.28
N GLY A 172 27.31 21.25 -31.86
CA GLY A 172 27.00 21.04 -33.28
C GLY A 172 27.78 21.90 -34.29
N GLY A 173 28.44 22.97 -33.85
CA GLY A 173 29.13 23.94 -34.73
C GLY A 173 30.54 23.56 -35.22
N LYS A 174 31.08 22.37 -34.86
CA LYS A 174 32.52 22.05 -35.06
C LYS A 174 32.83 20.94 -36.07
N LYS A 175 31.90 20.63 -36.99
CA LYS A 175 32.18 19.81 -38.17
C LYS A 175 32.06 20.67 -39.43
N SER A 176 33.16 21.30 -39.81
CA SER A 176 33.42 21.72 -41.19
C SER A 176 34.83 21.34 -41.58
#